data_AF-A0A6A1VM70-F1
#
_entry.id   AF-A0A6A1VM70-F1
#
_cell.length_a   1.000
_cell.length_b   1.000
_cell.length_c   1.000
_cell.angle_alpha   90.00
_cell.angle_beta   90.00
_cell.angle_gamma   90.00
#
_symmetry.space_group_name_H-M   'P 1'
#
loop_
_entity.id
_entity.type
_entity.pdbx_description
1 polymer ?
#
loop_
_entity_poly.entity_id
_entity_poly.type
_entity_poly.pdbx_seq_one_letter_code
_entity_poly.pdbx_strand_id
1 'polypeptide(L)' 'MAIKVHGIAVSPYTARVLLCLHEKSLDYELLPVDLASGAHKQHSYLSLEY' A
#
# COMPACT_ATOMS: atom_id res chain seq x y z
N MET A 1 -14.82 -4.95 -5.72
CA MET A 1 -13.99 -3.72 -5.73
C MET A 1 -12.76 -4.03 -4.92
N ALA A 2 -11.57 -4.00 -5.51
CA ALA A 2 -10.34 -4.42 -4.85
C ALA A 2 -9.82 -3.33 -3.89
N ILE A 3 -9.31 -3.75 -2.73
CA ILE A 3 -8.69 -2.86 -1.74
C ILE A 3 -7.32 -2.40 -2.27
N LYS A 4 -7.09 -1.08 -2.32
CA LYS A 4 -5.82 -0.50 -2.76
C LYS A 4 -4.87 -0.32 -1.59
N VAL A 5 -3.73 -1.01 -1.62
CA VAL A 5 -2.68 -0.90 -0.60
C VAL A 5 -1.51 -0.12 -1.19
N HIS A 6 -1.22 1.06 -0.64
CA HIS A 6 -0.08 1.84 -1.07
C HIS A 6 1.16 1.51 -0.22
N GLY A 7 2.27 1.13 -0.85
CA GLY A 7 3.51 0.81 -0.13
C GLY A 7 4.48 -0.02 -0.97
N ILE A 8 5.38 -0.75 -0.32
CA ILE A 8 6.31 -1.68 -0.98
C ILE A 8 6.25 -3.04 -0.27
N ALA A 9 6.23 -4.15 -1.02
CA ALA A 9 6.07 -5.49 -0.45
C ALA A 9 7.17 -5.85 0.58
N VAL A 10 8.39 -5.32 0.40
CA VAL A 10 9.52 -5.53 1.33
C VAL A 10 9.37 -4.78 2.66
N SER A 11 8.49 -3.77 2.73
CA SER A 11 8.20 -3.07 3.98
C SER A 11 7.47 -4.02 4.93
N PRO A 12 7.95 -4.22 6.18
CA PRO A 12 7.29 -5.11 7.13
C PRO A 12 5.86 -4.66 7.44
N TYR A 13 5.56 -3.37 7.36
CA TYR A 13 4.22 -2.82 7.59
C TYR A 13 3.26 -3.15 6.45
N THR A 14 3.72 -2.96 5.20
CA THR A 14 2.93 -3.33 4.01
C THR A 14 2.70 -4.84 3.97
N ALA A 15 3.74 -5.64 4.23
CA ALA A 15 3.64 -7.10 4.24
C ALA A 15 2.58 -7.62 5.23
N ARG A 16 2.45 -7.01 6.41
CA ARG A 16 1.40 -7.37 7.39
C ARG A 16 -0.01 -7.14 6.86
N VAL A 17 -0.23 -6.03 6.15
CA VAL A 17 -1.53 -5.73 5.54
C VAL A 17 -1.84 -6.72 4.42
N LEU A 18 -0.87 -6.97 3.54
CA LEU A 18 -1.04 -7.93 2.43
C LEU A 18 -1.33 -9.34 2.94
N LEU A 19 -0.60 -9.79 3.96
CA LEU A 19 -0.85 -11.10 4.59
C LEU A 19 -2.27 -11.17 5.16
N CYS A 20 -2.72 -10.14 5.87
CA CYS A 20 -4.09 -10.10 6.41
C CYS A 20 -5.15 -10.19 5.30
N LEU A 21 -4.99 -9.43 4.22
CA LEU A 21 -5.93 -9.44 3.09
C LEU A 21 -5.93 -10.80 2.38
N HIS A 22 -4.75 -11.39 2.20
CA HIS A 22 -4.59 -12.73 1.64
C HIS A 22 -5.28 -13.81 2.49
N GLU A 23 -5.02 -13.85 3.81
CA GLU A 23 -5.65 -14.79 4.75
C GLU A 23 -7.17 -14.64 4.82
N LYS A 24 -7.69 -13.43 4.54
CA LYS A 24 -9.13 -13.17 4.48
C LYS A 24 -9.74 -13.41 3.09
N SER A 25 -8.95 -13.84 2.12
CA SER A 25 -9.39 -14.05 0.73
C SER A 25 -10.09 -12.81 0.14
N LEU A 26 -9.57 -11.62 0.47
CA LEU A 26 -10.08 -10.35 -0.06
C LEU A 26 -9.31 -9.96 -1.32
N ASP A 27 -10.02 -9.41 -2.31
CA ASP A 27 -9.36 -8.84 -3.49
C ASP A 27 -8.60 -7.57 -3.12
N TYR A 28 -7.33 -7.51 -3.47
CA TYR A 28 -6.49 -6.33 -3.25
C TYR A 28 -5.50 -6.09 -4.37
N GLU A 29 -5.04 -4.84 -4.47
CA GLU A 29 -4.00 -4.38 -5.38
C GLU A 29 -2.93 -3.67 -4.57
N LEU A 30 -1.66 -4.07 -4.74
CA LEU A 30 -0.52 -3.34 -4.20
C LEU A 30 -0.13 -2.25 -5.21
N LEU A 31 -0.20 -0.99 -4.79
CA LEU A 31 0.27 0.18 -5.52
C LEU A 31 1.66 0.57 -4.99
N PRO A 32 2.74 0.31 -5.76
CA PRO A 32 4.09 0.59 -5.31
C PRO A 32 4.31 2.09 -5.03
N VAL A 33 4.87 2.41 -3.87
CA VAL A 33 5.29 3.79 -3.54
C VAL A 33 6.80 3.81 -3.38
N ASP A 34 7.49 4.60 -4.20
CA ASP A 34 8.94 4.76 -4.09
C ASP A 34 9.31 5.51 -2.80
N LEU A 35 9.73 4.76 -1.78
CA LEU A 35 10.12 5.32 -0.50
C LEU A 35 11.49 6.00 -0.56
N ALA A 36 12.37 5.61 -1.49
CA ALA A 36 13.72 6.14 -1.63
C ALA A 36 13.72 7.57 -2.16
N SER A 37 12.85 7.88 -3.13
CA SER A 37 12.63 9.26 -3.61
C SER A 37 11.78 10.10 -2.65
N GLY A 38 11.24 9.50 -1.58
CA GLY A 38 10.34 10.19 -0.67
C GLY A 38 8.95 10.45 -1.25
N ALA A 39 8.49 9.64 -2.21
CA ALA A 39 7.17 9.81 -2.86
C ALA A 39 6.01 9.84 -1.85
N HIS A 40 6.11 9.06 -0.77
CA HIS A 40 5.17 9.04 0.36
C HIS A 40 5.05 10.36 1.15
N LYS A 41 5.93 11.34 0.89
CA LYS A 41 5.91 12.68 1.49
C LYS A 41 5.43 13.76 0.53
N GLN A 42 5.26 13.42 -0.74
CA GLN A 42 4.82 14.38 -1.75
C GLN A 42 3.33 14.66 -1.60
N HIS A 43 2.91 15.87 -1.98
CA HIS A 43 1.53 16.31 -1.84
C HIS A 43 0.54 15.32 -2.48
N SER A 44 0.88 14.75 -3.64
CA SER A 44 0.07 13.75 -4.34
C SER A 44 -0.25 12.50 -3.51
N TYR A 45 0.64 12.09 -2.61
CA TYR A 45 0.41 10.97 -1.71
C TYR A 45 -0.36 11.40 -0.45
N LEU A 46 -0.06 12.59 0.06
CA LEU A 46 -0.70 13.14 1.26
C LEU A 46 -2.16 13.57 1.03
N SER A 47 -2.53 13.88 -0.22
CA SER A 47 -3.88 14.27 -0.62
C SER A 47 -4.75 13.10 -1.08
N LEU A 48 -4.38 11.85 -0.80
CA LEU A 48 -5.22 10.69 -1.08
C LEU A 48 -6.48 10.75 -0.20
N GLU A 49 -7.66 10.78 -0.83
CA GLU A 49 -8.97 10.71 -0.16
C GLU A 49 -9.45 9.25 -0.04
N TYR A 50 -10.11 8.91 1.07
CA TYR A 50 -10.57 7.56 1.44
C TYR A 50 -12.08 7.39 1.26
#